data_AF-A0AAD2DQ30-F1
#
_entry.id   AF-A0AAD2DQ30-F1
#
_cell.length_a   1.000
_cell.length_b   1.000
_cell.length_c   1.000
_cell.angle_alpha   90.00
_cell.angle_beta   90.00
_cell.angle_gamma   90.00
#
_symmetry.space_group_name_H-M   'P 1'
#
loop_
_entity.id
_entity.type
_entity.pdbx_description
1 polymer ?
#
loop_
_entity_poly.entity_id
_entity_poly.type
_entity_poly.pdbx_seq_one_letter_code
_entity_poly.pdbx_strand_id
1 'polypeptide(L)'
;MATIEIELKLRLEELQKQLAKKQLFEGSISTIRSLLQQHYSSASPSLQQLFYSVICRVATILKARYTSPGFWNAGLTLFQEAERLVSNASERKHLQSCMTQAQEQLAEVQNLSEDVRPSQNRRGYLFEGHLTLDPEPPQPDWLVQENLLTATATLLHGESSGGEAGSGNTLEGAAALIEEMVNRLNDIVPEILDTDAGLPRVPPASKEVVAKLPVTTVTDEVLVKLGEDAVCSICQENLVVNDKMQELPCKHVFHPPCLKPWLDVHNSCPICRHELQTDDHAYESWKEREKEAEEERKGAANAVRGGEYMYV
;
A
#
# COMPACT_ATOMS: atom_id res chain seq x y z
N MET A 1 -9.87 32.62 -28.93
CA MET A 1 -9.77 31.14 -28.98
C MET A 1 -8.50 30.64 -28.30
N ALA A 2 -7.30 31.09 -28.69
CA ALA A 2 -6.04 30.65 -28.07
C ALA A 2 -5.93 30.93 -26.55
N THR A 3 -6.44 32.06 -26.05
CA THR A 3 -6.42 32.40 -24.61
C THR A 3 -7.29 31.48 -23.76
N ILE A 4 -8.47 31.12 -24.26
CA ILE A 4 -9.41 30.22 -23.58
C ILE A 4 -8.84 28.79 -23.53
N GLU A 5 -8.18 28.32 -24.59
CA GLU A 5 -7.51 27.02 -24.57
C GLU A 5 -6.36 26.96 -23.57
N ILE A 6 -5.57 28.03 -23.43
CA ILE A 6 -4.49 28.08 -22.44
C ILE A 6 -5.05 28.04 -21.02
N GLU A 7 -6.11 28.80 -20.74
CA GLU A 7 -6.79 28.79 -19.44
C GLU A 7 -7.37 27.40 -19.10
N LEU A 8 -7.98 26.74 -20.09
CA LEU A 8 -8.51 25.38 -19.93
C LEU A 8 -7.40 24.36 -19.65
N LYS A 9 -6.24 24.46 -20.33
CA LYS A 9 -5.09 23.59 -20.07
C LYS A 9 -4.58 23.72 -18.64
N LEU A 10 -4.35 24.95 -18.19
CA LEU A 10 -3.92 25.21 -16.80
C LEU A 10 -4.94 24.68 -15.78
N ARG A 11 -6.23 24.84 -16.06
CA ARG A 11 -7.30 24.35 -15.18
C ARG A 11 -7.35 22.83 -15.12
N LEU A 12 -7.12 22.14 -16.24
CA LEU A 12 -7.04 20.67 -16.28
C LEU A 12 -5.80 20.15 -15.53
N GLU A 13 -4.64 20.79 -15.69
CA GLU A 13 -3.42 20.44 -14.94
C GLU A 13 -3.60 20.62 -13.43
N GLU A 14 -4.29 21.68 -13.01
CA GLU A 14 -4.61 21.87 -11.59
C GLU A 14 -5.57 20.79 -11.09
N LEU A 15 -6.61 20.45 -11.86
CA LEU A 15 -7.53 19.36 -11.51
C LEU A 15 -6.80 18.01 -11.40
N GLN A 16 -5.80 17.73 -12.25
CA GLN A 16 -4.97 16.52 -12.12
C GLN A 16 -4.27 16.44 -10.76
N LYS A 17 -3.75 17.56 -10.24
CA LYS A 17 -3.13 17.60 -8.91
C LYS A 17 -4.15 17.37 -7.79
N GLN A 18 -5.37 17.88 -7.96
CA GLN A 18 -6.44 17.73 -6.96
C GLN A 18 -7.03 16.31 -6.93
N LEU A 19 -6.97 15.55 -8.03
CA LEU A 19 -7.40 14.14 -8.07
C LEU A 19 -6.61 13.23 -7.10
N ALA A 20 -5.39 13.62 -6.71
CA ALA A 20 -4.61 12.91 -5.70
C ALA A 20 -5.17 13.05 -4.27
N LYS A 21 -6.02 14.07 -4.02
CA LYS A 21 -6.58 14.38 -2.70
C LYS A 21 -8.00 13.83 -2.59
N LYS A 22 -8.21 12.87 -1.68
CA LYS A 22 -9.52 12.21 -1.46
C LYS A 22 -10.69 13.18 -1.28
N GLN A 23 -10.49 14.25 -0.51
CA GLN A 23 -11.54 15.24 -0.20
C GLN A 23 -12.03 16.03 -1.42
N LEU A 24 -11.19 16.16 -2.45
CA LEU A 24 -11.47 16.99 -3.63
C LEU A 24 -11.75 16.16 -4.87
N PHE A 25 -11.67 14.84 -4.78
CA PHE A 25 -11.76 13.94 -5.92
C PHE A 25 -13.11 14.04 -6.64
N GLU A 26 -14.22 13.89 -5.92
CA GLU A 26 -15.58 13.94 -6.52
C GLU A 26 -15.90 15.32 -7.12
N GLY A 27 -15.50 16.39 -6.43
CA GLY A 27 -15.64 17.75 -6.93
C GLY A 27 -14.80 18.01 -8.20
N SER A 28 -13.59 17.45 -8.24
CA SER A 28 -12.71 17.53 -9.41
C SER A 28 -13.30 16.77 -10.59
N ILE A 29 -13.81 15.55 -10.39
CA ILE A 29 -14.51 14.78 -11.43
C ILE A 29 -15.71 15.56 -11.97
N SER A 30 -16.53 16.13 -11.10
CA SER A 30 -17.71 16.91 -11.49
C SER A 30 -17.33 18.11 -12.35
N THR A 31 -16.23 18.79 -12.00
CA THR A 31 -15.68 19.92 -12.76
C THR A 31 -15.14 19.46 -14.11
N ILE A 32 -14.37 18.38 -14.15
CA ILE A 32 -13.84 17.80 -15.41
C ILE A 32 -14.99 17.44 -16.35
N ARG A 33 -16.06 16.82 -15.84
CA ARG A 33 -17.25 16.47 -16.63
C ARG A 33 -17.92 17.70 -17.25
N SER A 34 -18.10 18.77 -16.45
CA SER A 34 -18.68 20.03 -16.96
C SER A 34 -17.81 20.65 -18.06
N LEU A 35 -16.48 20.66 -17.88
CA LEU A 35 -15.56 21.19 -18.87
C LEU A 35 -15.56 20.35 -20.16
N LEU A 36 -15.63 19.02 -20.01
CA LEU A 36 -15.72 18.09 -21.13
C LEU A 36 -16.97 18.35 -21.97
N GLN A 37 -18.14 18.46 -21.34
CA GLN A 37 -19.40 18.73 -22.05
C GLN A 37 -19.41 20.09 -22.77
N GLN A 38 -18.80 21.12 -22.17
CA GLN A 38 -18.86 22.48 -22.71
C GLN A 38 -17.82 22.75 -23.82
N HIS A 39 -16.64 22.13 -23.73
CA HIS A 39 -15.50 22.54 -24.56
C HIS A 39 -14.97 21.46 -25.50
N TYR A 40 -15.31 20.18 -25.31
CA TYR A 40 -14.69 19.09 -26.10
C TYR A 40 -14.98 19.19 -27.61
N SER A 41 -16.22 19.51 -28.00
CA SER A 41 -16.62 19.62 -29.42
C SER A 41 -15.95 20.77 -30.17
N SER A 42 -15.43 21.77 -29.47
CA SER A 42 -14.75 22.94 -30.05
C SER A 42 -13.24 22.98 -29.74
N ALA A 43 -12.72 21.95 -29.08
CA ALA A 43 -11.33 21.87 -28.64
C ALA A 43 -10.37 21.47 -29.78
N SER A 44 -9.15 22.01 -29.76
CA SER A 44 -8.06 21.51 -30.61
C SER A 44 -7.68 20.06 -30.28
N PRO A 45 -7.08 19.30 -31.21
CA PRO A 45 -6.62 17.93 -30.97
C PRO A 45 -5.69 17.82 -29.75
N SER A 46 -4.84 18.82 -29.51
CA SER A 46 -3.95 18.87 -28.35
C SER A 46 -4.71 18.92 -27.02
N LEU A 47 -5.83 19.64 -26.98
CA LEU A 47 -6.66 19.79 -25.79
C LEU A 47 -7.54 18.55 -25.58
N GLN A 48 -8.04 17.94 -26.65
CA GLN A 48 -8.76 16.64 -26.58
C GLN A 48 -7.87 15.54 -26.00
N GLN A 49 -6.60 15.47 -26.42
CA GLN A 49 -5.62 14.54 -25.85
C GLN A 49 -5.36 14.81 -24.36
N LEU A 50 -5.30 16.08 -23.94
CA LEU A 50 -5.16 16.42 -22.53
C LEU A 50 -6.38 15.96 -21.72
N PHE A 51 -7.60 16.20 -22.20
CA PHE A 51 -8.81 15.67 -21.56
C PHE A 51 -8.76 14.15 -21.41
N TYR A 52 -8.37 13.44 -22.47
CA TYR A 52 -8.22 11.99 -22.43
C TYR A 52 -7.18 11.53 -21.40
N SER A 53 -6.00 12.18 -21.36
CA SER A 53 -4.96 11.91 -20.36
C SER A 53 -5.47 12.10 -18.92
N VAL A 54 -6.22 13.16 -18.65
CA VAL A 54 -6.86 13.40 -17.35
C VAL A 54 -7.82 12.26 -17.00
N ILE A 55 -8.64 11.81 -17.95
CA ILE A 55 -9.61 10.73 -17.73
C ILE A 55 -8.89 9.40 -17.46
N CYS A 56 -7.81 9.09 -18.20
CA CYS A 56 -6.97 7.92 -17.92
C CYS A 56 -6.37 7.99 -16.51
N ARG A 57 -5.92 9.17 -16.07
CA ARG A 57 -5.41 9.37 -14.71
C ARG A 57 -6.47 9.09 -13.64
N VAL A 58 -7.72 9.49 -13.88
CA VAL A 58 -8.86 9.14 -12.99
C VAL A 58 -9.00 7.62 -12.90
N ALA A 59 -8.95 6.90 -14.02
CA ALA A 59 -9.04 5.44 -14.02
C ALA A 59 -7.89 4.79 -13.23
N THR A 60 -6.65 5.25 -13.41
CA THR A 60 -5.49 4.75 -12.64
C THR A 60 -5.65 5.00 -11.14
N ILE A 61 -6.11 6.19 -10.74
CA ILE A 61 -6.30 6.53 -9.33
C ILE A 61 -7.39 5.68 -8.68
N LEU A 62 -8.50 5.45 -9.38
CA LEU A 62 -9.57 4.58 -8.90
C LEU A 62 -9.06 3.16 -8.62
N LYS A 63 -8.31 2.57 -9.57
CA LYS A 63 -7.72 1.23 -9.40
C LYS A 63 -6.71 1.17 -8.25
N ALA A 64 -5.89 2.21 -8.07
CA ALA A 64 -4.77 2.17 -7.14
C ALA A 64 -5.12 2.54 -5.70
N ARG A 65 -6.11 3.41 -5.48
CA ARG A 65 -6.28 4.09 -4.17
C ARG A 65 -7.68 4.05 -3.58
N TYR A 66 -8.72 3.79 -4.36
CA TYR A 66 -10.09 3.95 -3.89
C TYR A 66 -10.89 2.66 -4.06
N THR A 67 -11.49 2.19 -2.97
CA THR A 67 -12.38 1.02 -2.97
C THR A 67 -13.84 1.40 -2.67
N SER A 68 -14.10 2.67 -2.31
CA SER A 68 -15.46 3.11 -1.98
C SER A 68 -16.33 3.24 -3.24
N PRO A 69 -17.57 2.69 -3.24
CA PRO A 69 -18.50 2.78 -4.36
C PRO A 69 -18.80 4.20 -4.83
N GLY A 70 -18.76 5.20 -3.92
CA GLY A 70 -19.01 6.60 -4.27
C GLY A 70 -18.02 7.14 -5.31
N PHE A 71 -16.73 6.83 -5.13
CA PHE A 71 -15.68 7.26 -6.05
C PHE A 71 -15.78 6.55 -7.41
N TRP A 72 -16.09 5.25 -7.39
CA TRP A 72 -16.28 4.47 -8.61
C TRP A 72 -17.52 4.90 -9.39
N ASN A 73 -18.62 5.24 -8.72
CA ASN A 73 -19.80 5.84 -9.36
C ASN A 73 -19.47 7.19 -10.01
N ALA A 74 -18.76 8.07 -9.31
CA ALA A 74 -18.33 9.35 -9.88
C ALA A 74 -17.45 9.13 -11.13
N GLY A 75 -16.48 8.22 -11.07
CA GLY A 75 -15.65 7.82 -12.20
C GLY A 75 -16.45 7.26 -13.39
N LEU A 76 -17.39 6.36 -13.12
CA LEU A 76 -18.24 5.73 -14.13
C LEU A 76 -19.05 6.78 -14.91
N THR A 77 -19.62 7.77 -14.23
CA THR A 77 -20.36 8.86 -14.91
C THR A 77 -19.46 9.72 -15.81
N LEU A 78 -18.19 9.89 -15.45
CA LEU A 78 -17.21 10.60 -16.29
C LEU A 78 -16.85 9.77 -17.53
N PHE A 79 -16.61 8.46 -17.37
CA PHE A 79 -16.26 7.59 -18.48
C PHE A 79 -17.39 7.48 -19.52
N GLN A 80 -18.64 7.37 -19.06
CA GLN A 80 -19.82 7.36 -19.93
C GLN A 80 -19.95 8.64 -20.77
N GLU A 81 -19.74 9.81 -20.14
CA GLU A 81 -19.80 11.08 -20.87
C GLU A 81 -18.63 11.21 -21.86
N ALA A 82 -17.44 10.76 -21.48
CA ALA A 82 -16.28 10.76 -22.35
C ALA A 82 -16.46 9.85 -23.58
N GLU A 83 -16.99 8.65 -23.39
CA GLU A 83 -17.23 7.71 -24.48
C GLU A 83 -18.14 8.32 -25.57
N ARG A 84 -19.17 9.08 -25.15
CA ARG A 84 -20.11 9.73 -26.07
C ARG A 84 -19.48 10.84 -26.91
N LEU A 85 -18.42 11.47 -26.39
CA LEU A 85 -17.78 12.64 -27.00
C LEU A 85 -16.53 12.28 -27.81
N VAL A 86 -15.82 11.22 -27.46
CA VAL A 86 -14.54 10.83 -28.07
C VAL A 86 -14.71 10.25 -29.48
N SER A 87 -14.04 10.87 -30.46
CA SER A 87 -14.08 10.45 -31.86
C SER A 87 -13.22 9.19 -32.15
N ASN A 88 -12.09 9.04 -31.46
CA ASN A 88 -11.11 7.99 -31.72
C ASN A 88 -11.60 6.60 -31.25
N ALA A 89 -11.47 5.60 -32.11
CA ALA A 89 -11.95 4.24 -31.83
C ALA A 89 -11.15 3.54 -30.71
N SER A 90 -9.82 3.72 -30.68
CA SER A 90 -8.95 3.13 -29.65
C SER A 90 -9.23 3.70 -28.26
N GLU A 91 -9.41 5.02 -28.17
CA GLU A 91 -9.74 5.71 -26.92
C GLU A 91 -11.12 5.29 -26.40
N ARG A 92 -12.13 5.18 -27.29
CA ARG A 92 -13.45 4.63 -26.92
C ARG A 92 -13.36 3.19 -26.40
N LYS A 93 -12.58 2.33 -27.05
CA LYS A 93 -12.38 0.94 -26.58
C LYS A 93 -11.72 0.89 -25.19
N HIS A 94 -10.78 1.79 -24.91
CA HIS A 94 -10.17 1.90 -23.58
C HIS A 94 -11.19 2.36 -22.53
N LEU A 95 -11.98 3.39 -22.83
CA LEU A 95 -13.03 3.88 -21.94
C LEU A 95 -14.08 2.81 -21.64
N GLN A 96 -14.48 2.02 -22.63
CA GLN A 96 -15.37 0.87 -22.43
C GLN A 96 -14.77 -0.16 -21.46
N SER A 97 -13.47 -0.46 -21.57
CA SER A 97 -12.78 -1.33 -20.62
C SER A 97 -12.80 -0.76 -19.19
N CYS A 98 -12.54 0.55 -19.05
CA CYS A 98 -12.63 1.24 -17.76
C CYS A 98 -14.05 1.21 -17.17
N MET A 99 -15.08 1.33 -18.01
CA MET A 99 -16.49 1.25 -17.58
C MET A 99 -16.84 -0.15 -17.08
N THR A 100 -16.49 -1.19 -17.83
CA THR A 100 -16.71 -2.58 -17.40
C THR A 100 -16.04 -2.85 -16.05
N GLN A 101 -14.79 -2.41 -15.89
CA GLN A 101 -14.08 -2.58 -14.62
C GLN A 101 -14.74 -1.83 -13.47
N ALA A 102 -15.20 -0.60 -13.70
CA ALA A 102 -15.92 0.16 -12.67
C ALA A 102 -17.25 -0.50 -12.29
N GLN A 103 -17.96 -1.08 -13.26
CA GLN A 103 -19.20 -1.83 -13.01
C GLN A 103 -18.95 -3.11 -12.22
N GLU A 104 -17.88 -3.84 -12.52
CA GLU A 104 -17.49 -5.05 -11.80
C GLU A 104 -17.17 -4.73 -10.32
N GLN A 105 -16.39 -3.68 -10.08
CA GLN A 105 -16.08 -3.22 -8.71
C GLN A 105 -17.33 -2.79 -7.93
N LEU A 106 -18.30 -2.16 -8.60
CA LEU A 106 -19.57 -1.78 -7.99
C LEU A 106 -20.48 -3.00 -7.72
N ALA A 107 -20.48 -3.99 -8.62
CA ALA A 107 -21.25 -5.22 -8.48
C ALA A 107 -20.69 -6.13 -7.38
N GLU A 108 -19.37 -6.20 -7.23
CA GLU A 108 -18.70 -6.97 -6.17
C GLU A 108 -19.11 -6.47 -4.77
N VAL A 109 -19.20 -5.13 -4.60
CA VAL A 109 -19.67 -4.53 -3.34
C VAL A 109 -21.17 -4.77 -3.10
N GLN A 110 -22.00 -4.82 -4.16
CA GLN A 110 -23.42 -5.13 -4.04
C GLN A 110 -23.67 -6.60 -3.69
N ASN A 111 -22.92 -7.54 -4.30
CA ASN A 111 -23.01 -8.97 -4.00
C ASN A 111 -22.58 -9.28 -2.55
N LEU A 112 -21.60 -8.56 -2.02
CA LEU A 112 -21.24 -8.63 -0.58
C LEU A 112 -22.36 -8.14 0.35
N SER A 113 -23.32 -7.35 -0.15
CA SER A 113 -24.44 -6.81 0.63
C SER A 113 -25.71 -7.67 0.57
N GLU A 114 -25.87 -8.54 -0.43
CA GLU A 114 -27.06 -9.40 -0.57
C GLU A 114 -27.00 -10.69 0.28
N ASP A 115 -25.83 -11.09 0.78
CA ASP A 115 -25.67 -12.25 1.68
C ASP A 115 -26.04 -11.98 3.15
N VAL A 116 -26.55 -10.78 3.48
CA VAL A 116 -27.15 -10.51 4.80
C VAL A 116 -28.66 -10.81 4.77
N ARG A 117 -29.01 -12.08 4.53
CA ARG A 117 -30.26 -12.63 5.08
C ARG A 117 -29.94 -13.17 6.48
N PRO A 118 -30.79 -12.95 7.51
CA PRO A 118 -30.59 -13.57 8.81
C PRO A 118 -31.01 -15.05 8.71
N SER A 119 -30.26 -15.84 7.94
CA SER A 119 -30.37 -17.28 7.98
C SER A 119 -29.57 -17.72 9.19
N GLN A 120 -30.32 -17.99 10.26
CA GLN A 120 -29.87 -18.74 11.40
C GLN A 120 -28.96 -19.88 10.93
N ASN A 121 -27.79 -19.97 11.55
CA ASN A 121 -26.90 -21.12 11.50
C ASN A 121 -26.04 -21.21 10.21
N ARG A 122 -24.80 -20.70 10.27
CA ARG A 122 -23.60 -21.41 9.79
C ARG A 122 -22.30 -20.67 10.14
N ARG A 123 -21.50 -21.32 10.99
CA ARG A 123 -20.02 -21.29 10.90
C ARG A 123 -19.64 -21.77 9.49
N GLY A 124 -18.84 -21.00 8.77
CA GLY A 124 -18.26 -21.46 7.50
C GLY A 124 -17.49 -20.36 6.78
N TYR A 125 -16.16 -20.43 6.86
CA TYR A 125 -15.25 -19.74 5.95
C TYR A 125 -15.31 -20.40 4.57
N LEU A 126 -15.27 -19.58 3.53
CA LEU A 126 -15.44 -19.95 2.13
C LEU A 126 -14.08 -20.10 1.45
N PHE A 127 -13.64 -21.32 1.15
CA PHE A 127 -12.73 -21.60 0.03
C PHE A 127 -13.03 -23.00 -0.51
N GLU A 128 -13.65 -23.03 -1.69
CA GLU A 128 -13.93 -24.26 -2.42
C GLU A 128 -12.78 -24.54 -3.40
N GLY A 129 -11.84 -25.35 -2.94
CA GLY A 129 -10.73 -25.88 -3.71
C GLY A 129 -10.12 -27.03 -2.92
N HIS A 130 -10.32 -28.27 -3.40
CA HIS A 130 -9.87 -29.49 -2.76
C HIS A 130 -8.35 -29.48 -2.51
N LEU A 131 -7.94 -29.10 -1.32
CA LEU A 131 -6.72 -29.56 -0.67
C LEU A 131 -7.20 -30.28 0.58
N THR A 132 -6.89 -31.56 0.69
CA THR A 132 -7.15 -32.34 1.91
C THR A 132 -6.38 -31.68 3.05
N LEU A 133 -7.04 -30.76 3.75
CA LEU A 133 -6.57 -30.24 5.03
C LEU A 133 -6.73 -31.38 6.02
N ASP A 134 -5.62 -31.86 6.56
CA ASP A 134 -5.66 -32.64 7.79
C ASP A 134 -6.50 -31.86 8.84
N PRO A 135 -7.23 -32.55 9.74
CA PRO A 135 -8.05 -31.89 10.75
C PRO A 135 -7.23 -30.82 11.47
N GLU A 136 -7.77 -29.59 11.51
CA GLU A 136 -7.12 -28.47 12.17
C GLU A 136 -6.73 -28.90 13.60
N PRO A 137 -5.45 -28.75 13.99
CA PRO A 137 -5.02 -29.13 15.33
C PRO A 137 -5.84 -28.35 16.35
N PRO A 138 -6.26 -28.99 17.46
CA PRO A 138 -7.09 -28.32 18.45
C PRO A 138 -6.41 -27.03 18.90
N GLN A 139 -7.19 -25.96 18.96
CA GLN A 139 -6.71 -24.66 19.40
C GLN A 139 -6.02 -24.82 20.76
N PRO A 140 -4.86 -24.17 20.97
CA PRO A 140 -4.14 -24.29 22.22
C PRO A 140 -4.99 -23.76 23.38
N ASP A 141 -4.98 -24.47 24.51
CA ASP A 141 -5.91 -24.27 25.64
C ASP A 141 -5.98 -22.82 26.15
N TRP A 142 -4.88 -22.08 26.05
CA TRP A 142 -4.81 -20.67 26.45
C TRP A 142 -5.75 -19.77 25.62
N LEU A 143 -5.87 -20.04 24.31
CA LEU A 143 -6.69 -19.24 23.40
C LEU A 143 -8.18 -19.58 23.58
N VAL A 144 -8.48 -20.84 23.92
CA VAL A 144 -9.84 -21.26 24.29
C VAL A 144 -10.26 -20.59 25.59
N GLN A 145 -9.38 -20.50 26.59
CA GLN A 145 -9.65 -19.84 27.86
C GLN A 145 -9.89 -18.32 27.70
N GLU A 146 -9.07 -17.64 26.91
CA GLU A 146 -9.23 -16.20 26.64
C GLU A 146 -10.56 -15.89 25.94
N ASN A 147 -10.93 -16.69 24.94
CA ASN A 147 -12.21 -16.55 24.25
C ASN A 147 -13.40 -16.84 25.19
N LEU A 148 -13.28 -17.81 26.10
CA LEU A 148 -14.31 -18.11 27.10
C LEU A 148 -14.46 -16.98 28.12
N LEU A 149 -13.35 -16.38 28.56
CA LEU A 149 -13.34 -15.22 29.46
C LEU A 149 -13.95 -13.99 28.79
N THR A 150 -13.65 -13.77 27.51
CA THR A 150 -14.19 -12.65 26.74
C THR A 150 -15.69 -12.82 26.48
N ALA A 151 -16.13 -14.03 26.13
CA ALA A 151 -17.55 -14.35 25.94
C ALA A 151 -18.35 -14.25 27.24
N THR A 152 -17.80 -14.74 28.35
CA THR A 152 -18.44 -14.62 29.68
C THR A 152 -18.49 -13.17 30.16
N ALA A 153 -17.44 -12.37 29.93
CA ALA A 153 -17.47 -10.94 30.18
C ALA A 153 -18.56 -10.24 29.37
N THR A 154 -18.74 -10.59 28.09
CA THR A 154 -19.78 -10.00 27.23
C THR A 154 -21.19 -10.36 27.69
N LEU A 155 -21.40 -11.60 28.15
CA LEU A 155 -22.69 -12.05 28.71
C LEU A 155 -23.02 -11.35 30.03
N LEU A 156 -22.02 -11.10 30.88
CA LEU A 156 -22.18 -10.40 32.15
C LEU A 156 -22.50 -8.90 31.97
N HIS A 157 -22.22 -8.31 30.80
CA HIS A 157 -22.60 -6.94 30.45
C HIS A 157 -23.96 -6.83 29.74
N GLY A 158 -24.58 -7.96 29.39
CA GLY A 158 -25.85 -8.02 28.64
C GLY A 158 -27.11 -8.03 29.50
N GLU A 159 -27.01 -8.22 30.81
CA GLU A 159 -28.19 -8.38 31.67
C GLU A 159 -28.10 -7.54 32.94
N SER A 160 -28.56 -6.29 32.87
CA SER A 160 -29.19 -5.66 34.03
C SER A 160 -30.14 -4.53 33.60
N SER A 161 -31.39 -4.90 33.33
CA SER A 161 -32.51 -4.04 33.72
C SER A 161 -33.16 -4.68 34.95
N GLY A 162 -32.96 -4.05 36.10
CA GLY A 162 -33.79 -4.24 37.30
C GLY A 162 -33.34 -5.34 38.27
N GLY A 163 -32.83 -4.94 39.42
CA GLY A 163 -32.76 -5.79 40.62
C GLY A 163 -31.60 -5.46 41.55
N GLU A 164 -31.91 -4.76 42.64
CA GLU A 164 -31.00 -4.44 43.75
C GLU A 164 -30.45 -5.70 44.45
N ALA A 165 -29.14 -5.74 44.75
CA ALA A 165 -28.56 -6.18 46.03
C ALA A 165 -27.01 -6.19 45.95
N GLY A 166 -26.36 -5.80 47.05
CA GLY A 166 -24.97 -5.37 47.07
C GLY A 166 -23.88 -6.44 46.95
N SER A 167 -22.71 -6.01 46.44
CA SER A 167 -21.37 -6.30 46.99
C SER A 167 -20.34 -5.51 46.17
N GLY A 168 -19.86 -4.38 46.71
CA GLY A 168 -19.13 -3.34 45.97
C GLY A 168 -17.62 -3.49 45.95
N ASN A 169 -17.06 -4.62 45.51
CA ASN A 169 -15.60 -4.83 45.61
C ASN A 169 -14.90 -5.42 44.36
N THR A 170 -15.58 -5.62 43.22
CA THR A 170 -14.97 -6.30 42.05
C THR A 170 -14.65 -5.40 40.87
N LEU A 171 -15.32 -4.26 40.71
CA LEU A 171 -15.07 -3.32 39.59
C LEU A 171 -13.79 -2.49 39.80
N GLU A 172 -13.56 -2.01 41.03
CA GLU A 172 -12.31 -1.31 41.38
C GLU A 172 -11.10 -2.25 41.38
N GLY A 173 -11.28 -3.53 41.71
CA GLY A 173 -10.22 -4.54 41.62
C GLY A 173 -9.78 -4.84 40.19
N ALA A 174 -10.72 -4.84 39.24
CA ALA A 174 -10.42 -5.05 37.82
C ALA A 174 -9.70 -3.83 37.19
N ALA A 175 -10.11 -2.61 37.54
CA ALA A 175 -9.42 -1.40 37.12
C ALA A 175 -8.00 -1.32 37.70
N ALA A 176 -7.84 -1.67 38.98
CA ALA A 176 -6.53 -1.73 39.63
C ALA A 176 -5.60 -2.77 38.99
N LEU A 177 -6.11 -3.93 38.56
CA LEU A 177 -5.31 -4.95 37.87
C LEU A 177 -4.89 -4.53 36.45
N ILE A 178 -5.74 -3.80 35.73
CA ILE A 178 -5.39 -3.23 34.42
C ILE A 178 -4.32 -2.14 34.59
N GLU A 179 -4.46 -1.29 35.60
CA GLU A 179 -3.49 -0.23 35.91
C GLU A 179 -2.14 -0.82 36.38
N GLU A 180 -2.16 -1.88 37.19
CA GLU A 180 -0.97 -2.67 37.56
C GLU A 180 -0.30 -3.26 36.32
N MET A 181 -1.07 -3.81 35.38
CA MET A 181 -0.54 -4.41 34.15
C MET A 181 0.06 -3.36 33.20
N VAL A 182 -0.55 -2.18 33.09
CA VAL A 182 0.00 -1.05 32.33
C VAL A 182 1.29 -0.54 32.98
N ASN A 183 1.34 -0.42 34.30
CA ASN A 183 2.55 -0.01 35.01
C ASN A 183 3.68 -1.04 34.86
N ARG A 184 3.39 -2.34 34.95
CA ARG A 184 4.37 -3.40 34.67
C ARG A 184 4.88 -3.36 33.23
N LEU A 185 4.03 -3.07 32.26
CA LEU A 185 4.48 -2.87 30.87
C LEU A 185 5.36 -1.62 30.74
N ASN A 186 5.04 -0.55 31.46
CA ASN A 186 5.82 0.68 31.47
C ASN A 186 7.19 0.51 32.18
N ASP A 187 7.33 -0.48 33.06
CA ASP A 187 8.60 -0.87 33.70
C ASP A 187 9.43 -1.85 32.82
N ILE A 188 8.77 -2.67 31.99
CA ILE A 188 9.41 -3.59 31.03
C ILE A 188 9.87 -2.84 29.76
N VAL A 189 9.19 -1.76 29.36
CA VAL A 189 9.57 -0.94 28.20
C VAL A 189 10.99 -0.38 28.33
N PRO A 190 11.42 0.19 29.48
CA PRO A 190 12.81 0.53 29.73
C PRO A 190 13.75 -0.66 29.61
N GLU A 191 13.38 -1.86 30.07
CA GLU A 191 14.26 -3.04 30.01
C GLU A 191 14.48 -3.54 28.57
N ILE A 192 13.46 -3.44 27.70
CA ILE A 192 13.57 -3.72 26.25
C ILE A 192 14.35 -2.61 25.53
N LEU A 193 14.23 -1.36 25.99
CA LEU A 193 14.97 -0.21 25.44
C LEU A 193 16.41 -0.12 25.98
N ASP A 194 16.70 -0.69 27.15
CA ASP A 194 18.03 -0.83 27.76
C ASP A 194 18.74 -2.09 27.25
N THR A 195 18.04 -2.96 26.51
CA THR A 195 18.65 -3.94 25.60
C THR A 195 19.23 -3.26 24.34
N ASP A 196 19.61 -1.98 24.43
CA ASP A 196 20.44 -1.22 23.48
C ASP A 196 21.94 -1.53 23.65
N ALA A 197 22.28 -2.62 24.34
CA ALA A 197 23.62 -3.19 24.30
C ALA A 197 23.86 -3.89 22.93
N GLY A 198 23.92 -3.10 21.85
CA GLY A 198 24.79 -3.44 20.72
C GLY A 198 24.21 -3.53 19.31
N LEU A 199 22.96 -3.11 19.05
CA LEU A 199 22.51 -2.93 17.67
C LEU A 199 22.73 -1.47 17.24
N PRO A 200 23.76 -1.15 16.45
CA PRO A 200 23.98 0.20 15.99
C PRO A 200 22.78 0.66 15.16
N ARG A 201 22.27 1.86 15.46
CA ARG A 201 21.17 2.46 14.71
C ARG A 201 21.57 2.53 13.23
N VAL A 202 20.69 2.06 12.36
CA VAL A 202 20.96 1.99 10.91
C VAL A 202 21.25 3.41 10.39
N PRO A 203 22.48 3.68 9.89
CA PRO A 203 22.85 4.99 9.40
C PRO A 203 22.27 5.23 7.99
N PRO A 204 22.21 6.49 7.54
CA PRO A 204 21.79 6.81 6.19
C PRO A 204 22.79 6.30 5.13
N ALA A 205 22.32 6.19 3.89
CA ALA A 205 23.21 5.80 2.78
C ALA A 205 24.34 6.82 2.58
N SER A 206 25.51 6.34 2.20
CA SER A 206 26.64 7.22 1.84
C SER A 206 26.27 8.13 0.68
N LYS A 207 26.48 9.43 0.84
CA LYS A 207 26.17 10.41 -0.21
C LYS A 207 26.97 10.16 -1.49
N GLU A 208 28.18 9.65 -1.37
CA GLU A 208 29.01 9.28 -2.52
C GLU A 208 28.42 8.09 -3.29
N VAL A 209 27.95 7.08 -2.56
CA VAL A 209 27.35 5.88 -3.15
C VAL A 209 26.08 6.26 -3.89
N VAL A 210 25.22 7.09 -3.28
CA VAL A 210 24.00 7.61 -3.92
C VAL A 210 24.32 8.43 -5.17
N ALA A 211 25.37 9.26 -5.15
CA ALA A 211 25.77 10.05 -6.30
C ALA A 211 26.36 9.21 -7.45
N LYS A 212 26.98 8.06 -7.15
CA LYS A 212 27.55 7.13 -8.13
C LYS A 212 26.52 6.16 -8.73
N LEU A 213 25.27 6.16 -8.24
CA LEU A 213 24.23 5.28 -8.78
C LEU A 213 23.92 5.61 -10.25
N PRO A 214 23.72 4.59 -11.11
CA PRO A 214 23.39 4.81 -12.51
C PRO A 214 22.05 5.53 -12.65
N VAL A 215 22.07 6.64 -13.38
CA VAL A 215 20.87 7.36 -13.79
C VAL A 215 20.60 7.02 -15.25
N THR A 216 19.51 6.29 -15.47
CA THR A 216 19.06 5.85 -16.79
C THR A 216 17.88 6.72 -17.22
N THR A 217 17.90 7.21 -18.46
CA THR A 217 16.75 7.89 -19.06
C THR A 217 15.82 6.85 -19.67
N VAL A 218 14.53 6.94 -19.37
CA VAL A 218 13.52 6.04 -19.92
C VAL A 218 13.36 6.32 -21.42
N THR A 219 13.79 5.39 -22.26
CA THR A 219 13.51 5.39 -23.70
C THR A 219 12.31 4.47 -24.01
N ASP A 220 11.68 4.63 -25.18
CA ASP A 220 10.57 3.76 -25.61
C ASP A 220 10.93 2.27 -25.51
N GLU A 221 12.17 1.90 -25.85
CA GLU A 221 12.66 0.51 -25.73
C GLU A 221 12.73 0.01 -24.28
N VAL A 222 13.00 0.90 -23.33
CA VAL A 222 13.09 0.58 -21.90
C VAL A 222 11.69 0.43 -21.31
N LEU A 223 10.73 1.26 -21.73
CA LEU A 223 9.32 1.13 -21.34
C LEU A 223 8.72 -0.20 -21.81
N VAL A 224 9.00 -0.61 -23.04
CA VAL A 224 8.54 -1.92 -23.55
C VAL A 224 9.13 -3.08 -22.74
N LYS A 225 10.36 -2.95 -22.21
CA LYS A 225 11.02 -3.97 -21.38
C LYS A 225 10.53 -4.01 -19.93
N LEU A 226 10.25 -2.86 -19.32
CA LEU A 226 9.74 -2.79 -17.94
C LEU A 226 8.23 -3.05 -17.86
N GLY A 227 7.52 -3.00 -19.00
CA GLY A 227 6.07 -3.13 -19.10
C GLY A 227 5.38 -1.77 -19.10
N GLU A 228 4.23 -1.68 -19.78
CA GLU A 228 3.42 -0.45 -19.90
C GLU A 228 2.96 0.11 -18.54
N ASP A 229 2.99 -0.73 -17.49
CA ASP A 229 2.64 -0.40 -16.11
C ASP A 229 3.85 -0.18 -15.18
N ALA A 230 5.02 0.18 -15.72
CA ALA A 230 6.14 0.55 -14.89
C ALA A 230 5.78 1.77 -14.02
N VAL A 231 5.81 1.62 -12.69
CA VAL A 231 5.40 2.65 -11.72
C VAL A 231 6.50 2.85 -10.69
N CYS A 232 6.79 4.10 -10.34
CA CYS A 232 7.67 4.40 -9.21
C CYS A 232 6.92 4.13 -7.89
N SER A 233 7.41 3.19 -7.06
CA SER A 233 6.71 2.78 -5.83
C SER A 233 6.60 3.88 -4.77
N ILE A 234 7.38 4.96 -4.88
CA ILE A 234 7.37 6.07 -3.91
C ILE A 234 6.26 7.07 -4.24
N CYS A 235 6.19 7.58 -5.47
CA CYS A 235 5.14 8.53 -5.88
C CYS A 235 3.89 7.85 -6.44
N GLN A 236 3.97 6.56 -6.78
CA GLN A 236 2.91 5.79 -7.44
C GLN A 236 2.51 6.39 -8.80
N GLU A 237 3.49 6.92 -9.54
CA GLU A 237 3.31 7.49 -10.89
C GLU A 237 3.97 6.60 -11.94
N ASN A 238 3.32 6.46 -13.09
CA ASN A 238 3.83 5.71 -14.23
C ASN A 238 5.09 6.39 -14.79
N LEU A 239 6.07 5.59 -15.20
CA LEU A 239 7.27 6.12 -15.85
C LEU A 239 6.89 6.61 -17.26
N VAL A 240 7.33 7.81 -17.65
CA VAL A 240 7.13 8.32 -19.02
C VAL A 240 8.44 8.39 -19.79
N VAL A 241 8.34 8.40 -21.13
CA VAL A 241 9.49 8.56 -22.02
C VAL A 241 10.20 9.88 -21.71
N ASN A 242 11.53 9.83 -21.60
CA ASN A 242 12.45 10.89 -21.14
C ASN A 242 12.52 11.13 -19.63
N ASP A 243 11.82 10.36 -18.79
CA ASP A 243 12.04 10.48 -17.36
C ASP A 243 13.44 10.02 -16.96
N LYS A 244 14.02 10.72 -15.98
CA LYS A 244 15.26 10.29 -15.33
C LYS A 244 14.90 9.32 -14.22
N MET A 245 15.45 8.11 -14.30
CA MET A 245 15.30 7.08 -13.28
C MET A 245 16.66 6.74 -12.69
N GLN A 246 16.71 6.58 -11.38
CA GLN A 246 17.88 6.12 -10.66
C GLN A 246 17.70 4.65 -10.33
N GLU A 247 18.63 3.83 -10.80
CA GLU A 247 18.63 2.38 -10.57
C GLU A 247 19.52 2.05 -9.36
N LEU A 248 18.98 1.29 -8.41
CA LEU A 248 19.74 0.74 -7.28
C LEU A 248 20.51 -0.53 -7.68
N PRO A 249 21.54 -0.94 -6.93
CA PRO A 249 22.29 -2.19 -7.20
C PRO A 249 21.41 -3.44 -7.23
N CYS A 250 20.27 -3.41 -6.54
CA CYS A 250 19.25 -4.45 -6.54
C CYS A 250 18.30 -4.42 -7.76
N LYS A 251 18.58 -3.62 -8.78
CA LYS A 251 17.80 -3.48 -10.04
C LYS A 251 16.43 -2.80 -9.92
N HIS A 252 16.09 -2.29 -8.75
CA HIS A 252 14.89 -1.46 -8.58
C HIS A 252 15.14 -0.01 -9.04
N VAL A 253 14.14 0.56 -9.71
CA VAL A 253 14.21 1.90 -10.32
C VAL A 253 13.25 2.88 -9.64
N PHE A 254 13.71 4.12 -9.44
CA PHE A 254 12.94 5.19 -8.82
C PHE A 254 13.26 6.54 -9.45
N HIS A 255 12.35 7.51 -9.34
CA HIS A 255 12.69 8.89 -9.67
C HIS A 255 13.78 9.40 -8.71
N PRO A 256 14.87 10.03 -9.19
CA PRO A 256 15.87 10.69 -8.34
C PRO A 256 15.28 11.62 -7.26
N PRO A 257 14.27 12.48 -7.53
CA PRO A 257 13.66 13.31 -6.49
C PRO A 257 12.87 12.51 -5.45
N CYS A 258 12.40 11.30 -5.79
CA CYS A 258 11.68 10.44 -4.86
C CYS A 258 12.64 9.59 -4.01
N LEU A 259 13.72 9.09 -4.61
CA LEU A 259 14.68 8.21 -3.94
C LEU A 259 15.59 8.97 -2.97
N LYS A 260 15.98 10.20 -3.31
CA LYS A 260 16.92 10.98 -2.50
C LYS A 260 16.45 11.23 -1.05
N PRO A 261 15.22 11.73 -0.80
CA PRO A 261 14.73 11.93 0.57
C PRO A 261 14.66 10.63 1.38
N TRP A 262 14.42 9.50 0.72
CA TRP A 262 14.42 8.19 1.37
C TRP A 262 15.84 7.79 1.80
N LEU A 263 16.82 7.95 0.90
CA LEU A 263 18.22 7.58 1.16
C LEU A 263 18.94 8.52 2.15
N ASP A 264 18.43 9.73 2.34
CA ASP A 264 18.89 10.66 3.38
C ASP A 264 18.55 10.20 4.81
N VAL A 265 17.58 9.29 4.96
CA VAL A 265 17.11 8.75 6.25
C VAL A 265 17.43 7.26 6.41
N HIS A 266 17.36 6.50 5.32
CA HIS A 266 17.53 5.04 5.33
C HIS A 266 18.62 4.62 4.33
N ASN A 267 19.38 3.58 4.63
CA ASN A 267 20.34 3.01 3.67
C ASN A 267 19.75 1.88 2.80
N SER A 268 18.46 1.58 2.87
CA SER A 268 17.87 0.38 2.25
C SER A 268 16.90 0.68 1.12
N CYS A 269 16.79 -0.26 0.18
CA CYS A 269 15.82 -0.19 -0.91
C CYS A 269 14.37 -0.28 -0.38
N PRO A 270 13.45 0.62 -0.81
CA PRO A 270 12.05 0.58 -0.39
C PRO A 270 11.30 -0.72 -0.75
N ILE A 271 11.75 -1.44 -1.78
CA ILE A 271 11.05 -2.63 -2.29
C ILE A 271 11.60 -3.91 -1.66
N CYS A 272 12.93 -4.11 -1.70
CA CYS A 272 13.56 -5.37 -1.29
C CYS A 272 14.44 -5.25 -0.05
N ARG A 273 14.52 -4.08 0.58
CA ARG A 273 15.37 -3.80 1.76
C ARG A 273 16.86 -4.05 1.55
N HIS A 274 17.32 -4.18 0.30
CA HIS A 274 18.75 -4.27 0.01
C HIS A 274 19.49 -3.02 0.52
N GLU A 275 20.45 -3.22 1.40
CA GLU A 275 21.22 -2.16 2.04
C GLU A 275 22.35 -1.65 1.14
N LEU A 276 22.51 -0.33 1.11
CA LEU A 276 23.62 0.39 0.51
C LEU A 276 24.70 0.65 1.57
N GLN A 277 25.93 0.85 1.10
CA GLN A 277 27.04 1.26 1.94
C GLN A 277 26.77 2.63 2.60
N THR A 278 27.18 2.76 3.85
CA THR A 278 27.02 3.96 4.67
C THR A 278 28.36 4.65 4.92
N ASP A 279 28.34 5.91 5.34
CA ASP A 279 29.56 6.66 5.70
C ASP A 279 30.04 6.33 7.14
N ASP A 280 29.29 5.53 7.89
CA ASP A 280 29.59 5.15 9.27
C ASP A 280 30.48 3.89 9.30
N HIS A 281 31.79 4.10 9.50
CA HIS A 281 32.76 3.01 9.58
C HIS A 281 32.48 2.03 10.74
N ALA A 282 31.90 2.51 11.85
CA ALA A 282 31.59 1.64 12.99
C ALA A 282 30.43 0.70 12.64
N TYR A 283 29.42 1.20 11.93
CA TYR A 283 28.30 0.38 11.42
C TYR A 283 28.78 -0.66 10.39
N GLU A 284 29.59 -0.27 9.40
CA GLU A 284 30.10 -1.20 8.39
C GLU A 284 31.01 -2.28 9.01
N SER A 285 31.84 -1.91 9.99
CA SER A 285 32.69 -2.86 10.72
C SER A 285 31.87 -3.84 11.58
N TRP A 286 30.82 -3.35 12.21
CA TRP A 286 29.89 -4.19 12.98
C TRP A 286 29.16 -5.19 12.06
N LYS A 287 28.69 -4.71 10.91
CA LYS A 287 28.02 -5.52 9.90
C LYS A 287 28.92 -6.61 9.32
N GLU A 288 30.18 -6.29 9.05
CA GLU A 288 31.15 -7.29 8.58
C GLU A 288 31.41 -8.38 9.62
N ARG A 289 31.58 -8.00 10.88
CA ARG A 289 31.74 -8.94 12.00
C ARG A 289 30.51 -9.83 12.21
N GLU A 290 29.31 -9.26 12.12
CA GLU A 290 28.07 -10.02 12.24
C GLU A 290 27.93 -11.04 11.10
N LYS A 291 28.26 -10.63 9.87
CA LYS A 291 28.27 -11.53 8.71
C LYS A 291 29.28 -12.67 8.87
N GLU A 292 30.48 -12.38 9.37
CA GLU A 292 31.49 -13.41 9.66
C GLU A 292 30.97 -14.40 10.72
N ALA A 293 30.40 -13.91 11.82
CA ALA A 293 29.82 -14.74 12.87
C ALA A 293 28.62 -15.59 12.37
N GLU A 294 27.82 -15.06 11.45
CA GLU A 294 26.73 -15.80 10.80
C GLU A 294 27.28 -16.93 9.92
N GLU A 295 28.31 -16.67 9.11
CA GLU A 295 28.94 -17.68 8.28
C GLU A 295 29.65 -18.75 9.13
N GLU A 296 30.28 -18.38 10.25
CA GLU A 296 30.81 -19.34 11.23
C GLU A 296 29.69 -20.22 11.82
N ARG A 297 28.53 -19.62 12.16
CA ARG A 297 27.38 -20.36 12.70
C ARG A 297 26.80 -21.32 11.66
N LYS A 298 26.68 -20.90 10.40
CA LYS A 298 26.28 -21.77 9.28
C LYS A 298 27.31 -22.87 9.02
N GLY A 299 28.60 -22.55 9.08
CA GLY A 299 29.70 -23.50 8.96
C GLY A 299 29.64 -24.58 10.04
N ALA A 300 29.45 -24.18 11.30
CA ALA A 300 29.25 -25.09 12.42
C ALA A 300 28.00 -25.96 12.25
N ALA A 301 26.87 -25.38 11.81
CA ALA A 301 25.64 -26.13 11.54
C ALA A 301 25.79 -27.15 10.40
N ASN A 302 26.58 -26.82 9.37
CA ASN A 302 26.89 -27.71 8.25
C ASN A 302 27.85 -28.83 8.65
N ALA A 303 28.85 -28.54 9.49
CA ALA A 303 29.80 -29.54 10.02
C ALA A 303 29.10 -30.60 10.89
N VAL A 304 27.99 -30.26 11.54
CA VAL A 304 27.18 -31.20 12.34
C VAL A 304 26.35 -32.15 11.47
N ARG A 305 26.07 -31.83 10.19
CA ARG A 305 25.13 -32.59 9.34
C ARG A 305 25.78 -33.62 8.40
N GLY A 306 27.09 -33.57 8.15
CA GLY A 306 27.75 -34.55 7.29
C GLY A 306 29.25 -34.41 7.28
N GLY A 307 29.95 -35.30 7.96
CA GLY A 307 31.39 -35.41 7.86
C GLY A 307 31.80 -35.90 6.47
N GLU A 308 32.20 -34.97 5.59
CA GLU A 308 33.12 -35.25 4.49
C GLU A 308 33.74 -33.92 4.02
N TYR A 309 35.00 -33.70 4.39
CA TYR A 309 35.78 -32.54 3.96
C TYR A 309 36.47 -32.88 2.64
N MET A 310 36.20 -32.11 1.57
CA MET A 310 37.10 -32.01 0.42
C MET A 310 37.70 -30.61 0.41
N TYR A 311 38.98 -30.51 0.77
CA TYR A 311 39.82 -29.34 0.50
C TYR A 311 40.31 -29.45 -0.95
N VAL A 312 40.11 -28.38 -1.74
CA VAL A 312 40.85 -28.13 -2.98
C VAL A 312 41.56 -26.79 -2.84
#